data_AF-A0A165FZ28-F1
#
_entry.id   AF-A0A165FZ28-F1
#
_cell.length_a   1.000
_cell.length_b   1.000
_cell.length_c   1.000
_cell.angle_alpha   90.00
_cell.angle_beta   90.00
_cell.angle_gamma   90.00
#
_symmetry.space_group_name_H-M   'P 1'
#
loop_
_entity.id
_entity.type
_entity.pdbx_description
1 polymer ?
#
loop_
_entity_poly.entity_id
_entity_poly.type
_entity_poly.pdbx_seq_one_letter_code
_entity_poly.pdbx_strand_id
1 'polypeptide(L)'
;FSHTGSVCFTGTVDDNLVGFLNGHTVDVPEAARVACAPSLDLWHRCFAHISPKTVTTMRSSSAVKGLRIAKGPSPGVCVPCIAGKQERDPIPHARQKRSEVLEVVHWDL
;
A
#
# COMPACT_ATOMS: atom_id res chain seq x y z
N PHE A 1 20.86 -2.42 -24.67
CA PHE A 1 20.75 -1.04 -24.16
C PHE A 1 22.11 -0.37 -24.26
N SER A 2 22.16 0.85 -24.81
CA SER A 2 23.37 1.65 -24.91
C SER A 2 23.19 2.99 -24.23
N HIS A 3 24.14 3.38 -23.39
CA HIS A 3 24.19 4.68 -22.74
C HIS A 3 25.44 5.40 -23.22
N THR A 4 25.29 6.66 -23.66
CA THR A 4 26.41 7.52 -24.10
C THR A 4 27.34 6.86 -25.14
N GLY A 5 26.76 6.10 -26.09
CA GLY A 5 27.53 5.45 -27.17
C GLY A 5 28.18 4.12 -26.78
N SER A 6 28.17 3.72 -25.51
CA SER A 6 28.66 2.41 -25.05
C SER A 6 27.49 1.44 -24.89
N VAL A 7 27.62 0.23 -25.44
CA VAL A 7 26.66 -0.85 -25.20
C VAL A 7 26.82 -1.32 -23.75
N CYS A 8 25.78 -1.14 -22.94
CA CYS A 8 25.80 -1.48 -21.51
C CYS A 8 25.36 -2.93 -21.26
N PHE A 9 24.45 -3.46 -22.06
CA PHE A 9 24.07 -4.87 -22.07
C PHE A 9 23.39 -5.23 -23.39
N THR A 10 23.48 -6.51 -23.75
CA THR A 10 22.73 -7.10 -24.87
C THR A 10 21.71 -8.10 -24.33
N GLY A 11 20.84 -8.62 -25.19
CA GLY A 11 19.96 -9.72 -24.82
C GLY A 11 19.91 -10.74 -25.95
N THR A 12 19.81 -12.01 -25.59
CA THR A 12 19.60 -13.11 -26.53
C THR A 12 18.27 -13.76 -26.26
N VAL A 13 17.61 -14.24 -27.31
CA VAL A 13 16.39 -15.04 -27.19
C VAL A 13 16.74 -16.43 -27.68
N ASP A 14 16.42 -17.45 -26.91
CA ASP A 14 16.62 -18.85 -27.33
C ASP A 14 15.47 -19.35 -28.22
N ASP A 15 15.58 -20.59 -28.69
CA ASP A 15 14.57 -21.21 -29.56
C ASP A 15 13.21 -21.44 -28.84
N ASN A 16 13.19 -21.33 -27.51
CA ASN A 16 11.98 -21.41 -26.68
C ASN A 16 11.39 -20.02 -26.36
N LEU A 17 11.88 -18.96 -27.03
CA LEU A 17 11.46 -17.58 -26.83
C LEU A 17 11.76 -17.03 -25.42
N VAL A 18 12.74 -17.61 -24.71
CA VAL A 18 13.20 -17.11 -23.42
C VAL A 18 14.25 -16.03 -23.64
N GLY A 19 13.99 -14.84 -23.12
CA GLY A 19 14.93 -13.71 -23.17
C GLY A 19 15.96 -13.76 -22.05
N PHE A 20 17.24 -13.79 -22.41
CA PHE A 20 18.38 -13.70 -21.51
C PHE A 20 19.02 -12.33 -21.60
N LEU A 21 19.37 -11.76 -20.44
CA LEU A 21 20.15 -10.54 -20.36
C LEU A 21 21.64 -10.88 -20.39
N ASN A 22 22.32 -10.50 -21.46
CA ASN A 22 23.76 -10.67 -21.61
C ASN A 22 24.47 -9.40 -21.13
N GLY A 23 24.73 -9.37 -19.83
CA GLY A 23 25.49 -8.33 -19.16
C GLY A 23 26.11 -8.85 -17.87
N HIS A 24 27.15 -8.19 -17.39
CA HIS A 24 27.70 -8.43 -16.07
C HIS A 24 27.19 -7.35 -15.12
N THR A 25 26.81 -7.73 -13.91
CA THR A 25 26.65 -6.77 -12.82
C THR A 25 28.04 -6.31 -12.42
N VAL A 26 28.33 -5.02 -12.57
CA VAL A 26 29.50 -4.45 -11.91
C VAL A 26 29.14 -4.37 -10.43
N ASP A 27 29.97 -4.95 -9.57
CA ASP A 27 29.95 -4.66 -8.14
C ASP A 27 30.35 -3.19 -7.96
N VAL A 28 29.41 -2.29 -8.20
CA VAL A 28 29.51 -0.95 -7.65
C VAL A 28 29.56 -1.18 -6.14
N PRO A 29 30.59 -0.68 -5.42
CA PRO A 29 30.51 -0.65 -3.98
C PRO A 29 29.21 0.07 -3.69
N GLU A 30 28.25 -0.68 -3.17
CA GLU A 30 26.93 -0.17 -2.89
C GLU A 30 27.11 0.78 -1.72
N ALA A 31 27.53 2.00 -2.02
CA ALA A 31 27.01 3.16 -1.34
C ALA A 31 25.53 3.16 -1.71
N ALA A 32 24.77 2.23 -1.10
CA ALA A 32 23.37 2.42 -0.84
C ALA A 32 23.34 3.82 -0.24
N ARG A 33 22.98 4.81 -1.07
CA ARG A 33 22.82 6.19 -0.62
C ARG A 33 22.00 6.03 0.63
N VAL A 34 22.50 6.48 1.79
CA VAL A 34 21.81 6.29 3.06
C VAL A 34 20.40 6.82 2.84
N ALA A 35 19.48 5.90 2.57
CA ALA A 35 18.15 6.28 2.18
C ALA A 35 17.58 6.84 3.48
N CYS A 36 17.17 8.10 3.43
CA CYS A 36 16.48 8.68 4.57
C CYS A 36 15.35 7.71 4.92
N ALA A 37 15.27 7.32 6.19
CA ALA A 37 14.33 6.28 6.60
C ALA A 37 12.93 6.60 6.05
N PRO A 38 12.17 5.61 5.52
CA PRO A 38 10.85 5.90 4.98
C PRO A 38 9.95 6.59 6.01
N SER A 39 9.07 7.47 5.55
CA SER A 39 8.10 8.13 6.43
C SER A 39 7.08 7.11 6.95
N LEU A 40 6.39 7.48 8.03
CA LEU A 40 5.29 6.65 8.56
C LEU A 40 4.16 6.47 7.53
N ASP A 41 3.89 7.50 6.72
CA ASP A 41 2.89 7.44 5.65
C ASP A 41 3.31 6.46 4.52
N LEU A 42 4.60 6.43 4.18
CA LEU A 42 5.10 5.49 3.18
C LEU A 42 4.96 4.04 3.67
N TRP A 43 5.37 3.75 4.91
CA TRP A 43 5.17 2.42 5.49
C TRP A 43 3.70 2.03 5.62
N HIS A 44 2.83 2.97 5.99
CA HIS A 44 1.38 2.78 6.02
C HIS A 44 0.85 2.28 4.66
N ARG A 45 1.26 2.90 3.55
CA ARG A 45 0.87 2.49 2.18
C ARG A 45 1.51 1.18 1.75
N CYS A 46 2.80 0.99 2.01
CA CYS A 46 3.53 -0.24 1.67
C CYS A 46 2.96 -1.48 2.37
N PHE A 47 2.45 -1.34 3.59
CA PHE A 47 1.78 -2.41 4.34
C PHE A 47 0.26 -2.44 4.09
N ALA A 48 -0.15 -2.22 2.85
CA ALA A 48 -1.55 -2.31 2.41
C ALA A 48 -2.51 -1.49 3.28
N HIS A 49 -2.14 -0.25 3.59
CA HIS A 49 -2.95 0.69 4.36
C HIS A 49 -3.25 0.25 5.80
N ILE A 50 -2.33 -0.48 6.46
CA ILE A 50 -2.44 -0.80 7.89
C ILE A 50 -2.33 0.46 8.74
N SER A 51 -3.03 0.55 9.88
CA SER A 51 -3.07 1.81 10.65
C SER A 51 -1.65 2.33 10.98
N PRO A 52 -1.39 3.66 10.90
CA PRO A 52 -0.10 4.24 11.28
C PRO A 52 0.31 3.89 12.73
N LYS A 53 -0.69 3.72 13.61
CA LYS A 53 -0.49 3.25 14.99
C LYS A 53 0.09 1.84 15.00
N THR A 54 -0.44 0.93 14.21
CA THR A 54 0.07 -0.44 14.09
C THR A 54 1.52 -0.48 13.60
N VAL A 55 1.86 0.33 12.58
CA VAL A 55 3.25 0.45 12.09
C VAL A 55 4.18 0.96 13.21
N THR A 56 3.72 1.94 13.99
CA THR A 56 4.48 2.47 15.13
C THR A 56 4.66 1.40 16.22
N THR A 57 3.62 0.62 16.50
CA THR A 57 3.68 -0.51 17.44
C THR A 57 4.66 -1.57 16.97
N MET A 58 4.63 -1.96 15.68
CA MET A 58 5.57 -2.92 15.07
C MET A 58 7.03 -2.47 15.24
N ARG A 59 7.29 -1.15 15.12
CA ARG A 59 8.62 -0.59 15.37
C ARG A 59 8.99 -0.70 16.84
N SER A 60 8.10 -0.29 17.75
CA SER A 60 8.40 -0.29 19.20
C SER A 60 8.57 -1.70 19.77
N SER A 61 7.84 -2.68 19.23
CA SER A 61 7.95 -4.08 19.64
C SER A 61 9.03 -4.86 18.89
N SER A 62 9.75 -4.23 17.97
CA SER A 62 10.72 -4.89 17.08
C SER A 62 10.14 -6.09 16.32
N ALA A 63 8.83 -6.08 16.02
CA ALA A 63 8.15 -7.18 15.33
C ALA A 63 8.59 -7.38 13.88
N VAL A 64 9.18 -6.34 13.27
CA VAL A 64 9.69 -6.37 11.88
C VAL A 64 11.17 -6.00 11.89
N LYS A 65 12.03 -6.95 11.52
CA LYS A 65 13.48 -6.74 11.43
C LYS A 65 13.79 -5.66 10.41
N GLY A 66 14.58 -4.66 10.81
CA GLY A 66 15.01 -3.57 9.93
C GLY A 66 13.98 -2.47 9.68
N LEU A 67 12.84 -2.46 10.39
CA LEU A 67 11.84 -1.40 10.25
C LEU A 67 12.36 -0.06 10.80
N ARG A 68 12.76 0.84 9.90
CA ARG A 68 13.21 2.20 10.22
C ARG A 68 12.16 3.20 9.76
N ILE A 69 11.74 4.10 10.64
CA ILE A 69 10.79 5.17 10.33
C ILE A 69 11.44 6.52 10.61
N ALA A 70 11.45 7.41 9.61
CA ALA A 70 11.95 8.77 9.77
C ALA A 70 11.18 9.53 10.85
N LYS A 71 11.87 10.44 11.53
CA LYS A 71 11.21 11.46 12.34
C LYS A 71 10.49 12.44 11.40
N GLY A 72 9.25 12.75 11.72
CA GLY A 72 8.42 13.63 10.91
C GLY A 72 7.04 13.78 11.53
N PRO A 73 6.19 14.64 10.94
CA PRO A 73 4.81 14.80 11.39
C PRO A 73 4.04 13.48 11.27
N SER A 74 2.99 13.35 12.07
CA SER A 74 2.02 12.28 11.88
C SER A 74 1.43 12.37 10.47
N PRO A 75 1.20 11.23 9.79
CA PRO A 75 0.49 11.20 8.52
C PRO A 75 -0.84 11.94 8.65
N GLY A 76 -1.18 12.73 7.64
CA GLY A 76 -2.53 13.27 7.49
C GLY A 76 -3.54 12.16 7.18
N VAL A 77 -4.74 12.59 6.83
CA VAL A 77 -5.80 11.68 6.40
C VAL A 77 -5.39 10.96 5.10
N CYS A 78 -5.45 9.63 5.11
CA CYS A 78 -5.21 8.81 3.92
C CYS A 78 -6.53 8.62 3.15
N VAL A 79 -6.68 9.31 2.00
CA VAL A 79 -7.90 9.24 1.16
C VAL A 79 -8.26 7.80 0.74
N PRO A 80 -7.31 6.93 0.31
CA PRO A 80 -7.61 5.52 0.04
C PRO A 80 -8.17 4.76 1.25
N CYS A 81 -7.71 5.07 2.47
CA CYS A 81 -8.24 4.46 3.67
C CYS A 81 -9.67 4.89 3.95
N ILE A 82 -10.03 6.16 3.71
CA ILE A 82 -11.42 6.59 3.83
C ILE A 82 -12.26 5.80 2.83
N ALA A 83 -11.89 5.80 1.56
CA ALA A 83 -12.67 5.13 0.52
C ALA A 83 -12.82 3.61 0.79
N GLY A 84 -11.78 2.96 1.34
CA GLY A 84 -11.76 1.50 1.53
C GLY A 84 -12.08 1.00 2.94
N LYS A 85 -12.10 1.87 3.96
CA LYS A 85 -12.33 1.50 5.37
C LYS A 85 -13.34 2.41 6.06
N GLN A 86 -14.19 3.10 5.30
CA GLN A 86 -15.27 3.87 5.90
C GLN A 86 -16.22 2.92 6.63
N GLU A 87 -16.36 3.13 7.94
CA GLU A 87 -17.44 2.52 8.71
C GLU A 87 -18.72 3.32 8.45
N ARG A 88 -19.84 2.61 8.29
CA ARG A 88 -21.14 3.24 8.22
C ARG A 88 -21.62 3.51 9.64
N ASP A 89 -22.09 4.74 9.89
CA ASP A 89 -22.75 5.06 11.16
C ASP A 89 -23.86 4.05 11.48
N PRO A 90 -24.09 3.76 12.77
CA PRO A 90 -25.20 2.90 13.18
C PRO A 90 -26.50 3.36 12.51
N ILE A 91 -27.20 2.44 11.86
CA ILE A 91 -28.51 2.74 11.31
C ILE A 91 -29.41 3.08 12.49
N PRO A 92 -30.05 4.26 12.52
CA PRO A 92 -31.04 4.54 13.54
C PRO A 92 -32.11 3.45 13.51
N HIS A 93 -32.30 2.76 14.64
CA HIS A 93 -33.37 1.77 14.80
C HIS A 93 -34.72 2.48 15.01
N ALA A 94 -35.19 3.19 14.00
CA ALA A 94 -36.54 3.73 13.96
C ALA A 94 -37.43 2.77 13.18
N ARG A 95 -38.10 1.85 13.88
CA ARG A 95 -39.13 1.00 13.28
C ARG A 95 -40.49 1.63 13.53
N GLN A 96 -41.10 2.19 12.50
CA GLN A 96 -42.51 2.58 12.59
C GLN A 96 -43.35 1.28 12.67
N LYS A 97 -43.96 1.04 13.84
CA LYS A 97 -44.98 0.00 13.99
C LYS A 97 -46.31 0.59 13.52
N ARG A 98 -46.99 -0.14 12.63
CA ARG A 98 -48.33 0.19 12.12
C ARG A 98 -49.36 -0.43 13.04
N SER A 99 -50.41 0.31 13.38
CA SER A 99 -51.46 -0.16 14.30
C SER A 99 -52.65 -0.75 13.57
N GLU A 100 -52.87 -0.33 12.32
CA GLU A 100 -54.07 -0.69 11.56
C GLU A 100 -53.81 -1.67 10.41
N VAL A 101 -54.83 -2.47 10.10
CA VAL A 101 -54.82 -3.38 8.96
C VAL A 101 -54.82 -2.57 7.66
N LEU A 102 -53.92 -2.92 6.72
CA LEU A 102 -53.72 -2.23 5.44
C LEU A 102 -53.27 -0.76 5.55
N GLU A 103 -52.68 -0.34 6.68
CA GLU A 103 -52.19 1.05 6.85
C GLU A 103 -51.16 1.45 5.78
N VAL A 104 -50.31 0.52 5.34
CA VAL A 104 -49.36 0.72 4.23
C VAL A 104 -49.19 -0.59 3.46
N VAL A 105 -49.22 -0.50 2.13
CA VAL A 105 -48.86 -1.61 1.23
C VAL A 105 -47.59 -1.23 0.48
N HIS A 106 -46.52 -2.00 0.70
CA HIS A 106 -45.30 -1.89 -0.09
C HIS A 106 -45.38 -2.88 -1.26
N TRP A 107 -45.18 -2.38 -2.47
CA TRP A 107 -45.05 -3.21 -3.68
C TRP A 107 -43.78 -2.77 -4.40
N ASP A 108 -43.04 -3.74 -4.91
CA ASP A 108 -41.80 -3.54 -5.69
C ASP A 108 -41.94 -4.31 -7.02
N LEU A 109 -41.16 -3.92 -8.03
CA LEU A 109 -41.21 -4.47 -9.39
C LEU A 109 -40.36 -5.73 -9.57
#